data_AF-A0A0R0D4M6-F1
#
_entry.id   AF-A0A0R0D4M6-F1
#
_cell.length_a   1.000
_cell.length_b   1.000
_cell.length_c   1.000
_cell.angle_alpha   90.00
_cell.angle_beta   90.00
_cell.angle_gamma   90.00
#
_symmetry.space_group_name_H-M   'P 1'
#
loop_
_entity.id
_entity.type
_entity.pdbx_description
1 polymer ?
#
loop_
_entity_poly.entity_id
_entity_poly.type
_entity_poly.pdbx_seq_one_letter_code
_entity_poly.pdbx_strand_id
1 'polypeptide(L)'
;MLAVTSVPSFAATPLELAHEVNTQIVTRQVLNEGQDFLRAFGSGEGISSPEDPPACRQAIQTAMAGFLSAGVKRLADGIQDPAGQAAFDQVLIQSYTAAELKAFLAQRDDVALPQLMAAVLAAPKVRAAHDARMEVFTLGDPDPASPEGMGMQRAKETCDRLRAEAG
;
A
#
# COMPACT_ATOMS: atom_id res chain seq x y z
N MET A 1 -23.44 -31.82 40.78
CA MET A 1 -22.29 -31.93 39.86
C MET A 1 -22.68 -31.25 38.56
N LEU A 2 -22.17 -30.05 38.29
CA LEU A 2 -22.40 -29.33 37.03
C LEU A 2 -21.30 -29.74 36.05
N ALA A 3 -21.68 -30.40 34.96
CA ALA A 3 -20.79 -30.72 33.86
C ALA A 3 -20.48 -29.42 33.10
N VAL A 4 -19.25 -28.94 33.24
CA VAL A 4 -18.71 -27.90 32.35
C VAL A 4 -18.42 -28.58 31.02
N THR A 5 -19.31 -28.40 30.05
CA THR A 5 -19.02 -28.73 28.65
C THR A 5 -17.96 -27.75 28.16
N SER A 6 -16.70 -28.18 28.15
CA SER A 6 -15.62 -27.48 27.48
C SER A 6 -15.98 -27.31 26.00
N VAL A 7 -16.26 -26.07 25.59
CA VAL A 7 -16.42 -25.74 24.18
C VAL A 7 -15.08 -26.04 23.50
N PRO A 8 -15.03 -26.83 22.41
CA PRO A 8 -13.78 -27.04 21.70
C PRO A 8 -13.28 -25.69 21.18
N SER A 9 -12.17 -25.22 21.73
CA SER A 9 -11.38 -24.17 21.10
C SER A 9 -10.75 -24.80 19.87
N PHE A 10 -11.38 -24.63 18.72
CA PHE A 10 -10.78 -25.05 17.46
C PHE A 10 -9.51 -24.23 17.28
N ALA A 11 -8.36 -24.90 17.35
CA ALA A 11 -7.08 -24.25 17.10
C ALA A 11 -7.06 -23.79 15.62
N ALA A 12 -6.82 -22.50 15.39
CA ALA A 12 -6.68 -21.95 14.05
C ALA A 12 -5.66 -22.77 13.24
N THR A 13 -6.06 -23.10 12.01
CA THR A 13 -5.22 -23.83 11.05
C THR A 13 -4.02 -22.99 10.61
N PRO A 14 -2.92 -23.59 10.13
CA PRO A 14 -1.78 -22.83 9.61
C PRO A 14 -2.16 -21.86 8.50
N LEU A 15 -3.13 -22.22 7.65
CA LEU A 15 -3.63 -21.35 6.58
C LEU A 15 -4.39 -20.14 7.12
N GLU A 16 -5.28 -20.33 8.11
CA GLU A 16 -5.98 -19.22 8.76
C GLU A 16 -5.01 -18.27 9.47
N LEU A 17 -3.97 -18.81 10.12
CA LEU A 17 -2.93 -18.01 10.77
C LEU A 17 -2.10 -17.21 9.76
N ALA A 18 -1.72 -17.83 8.64
CA ALA A 18 -0.99 -17.16 7.57
C ALA A 18 -1.83 -16.04 6.95
N HIS A 19 -3.10 -16.31 6.67
CA HIS A 19 -4.04 -15.33 6.15
C HIS A 19 -4.20 -14.13 7.08
N GLU A 20 -4.33 -14.37 8.39
CA GLU A 20 -4.41 -13.32 9.39
C GLU A 20 -3.10 -12.50 9.46
N VAL A 21 -1.92 -13.14 9.40
CA VAL A 21 -0.62 -12.44 9.35
C VAL A 21 -0.52 -11.56 8.10
N ASN A 22 -0.87 -12.11 6.93
CA ASN A 22 -0.86 -11.38 5.67
C ASN A 22 -1.83 -10.18 5.71
N THR A 23 -3.01 -10.34 6.29
CA THR A 23 -4.01 -9.27 6.36
C THR A 23 -3.64 -8.20 7.39
N GLN A 24 -3.35 -8.60 8.62
CA GLN A 24 -3.20 -7.70 9.76
C GLN A 24 -1.83 -7.04 9.85
N ILE A 25 -0.80 -7.66 9.28
CA ILE A 25 0.57 -7.15 9.32
C ILE A 25 0.97 -6.64 7.94
N VAL A 26 1.05 -7.53 6.95
CA VAL A 26 1.63 -7.23 5.64
C VAL A 26 0.77 -6.22 4.86
N THR A 27 -0.49 -6.56 4.64
CA THR A 27 -1.43 -5.73 3.87
C THR A 27 -1.70 -4.42 4.58
N ARG A 28 -1.91 -4.45 5.91
CA ARG A 28 -2.13 -3.25 6.72
C ARG A 28 -0.94 -2.27 6.63
N GLN A 29 0.30 -2.77 6.70
CA GLN A 29 1.48 -1.91 6.62
C GLN A 29 1.57 -1.22 5.26
N VAL A 30 1.36 -1.96 4.17
CA VAL A 30 1.38 -1.39 2.81
C VAL A 30 0.32 -0.30 2.63
N LEU A 31 -0.90 -0.52 3.15
CA LEU A 31 -1.96 0.48 3.09
C LEU A 31 -1.64 1.72 3.93
N ASN A 32 -1.04 1.55 5.11
CA ASN A 32 -0.62 2.67 5.95
C ASN A 32 0.49 3.48 5.27
N GLU A 33 1.50 2.83 4.72
CA GLU A 33 2.58 3.48 3.96
C GLU A 33 2.03 4.24 2.74
N GLY A 34 1.07 3.66 2.02
CA GLY A 34 0.39 4.34 0.92
C GLY A 34 -0.34 5.60 1.37
N GLN A 35 -1.06 5.55 2.49
CA GLN A 35 -1.74 6.73 3.05
C GLN A 35 -0.77 7.80 3.55
N ASP A 36 0.32 7.39 4.20
CA ASP A 36 1.36 8.29 4.68
C ASP A 36 2.07 8.97 3.51
N PHE A 37 2.34 8.22 2.44
CA PHE A 37 2.85 8.75 1.18
C PHE A 37 1.90 9.80 0.59
N LEU A 38 0.59 9.52 0.50
CA LEU A 38 -0.39 10.51 0.03
C LEU A 38 -0.44 11.76 0.92
N ARG A 39 -0.29 11.60 2.24
CA ARG A 39 -0.29 12.75 3.15
C ARG A 39 0.97 13.60 2.97
N ALA A 40 2.13 12.98 2.79
CA ALA A 40 3.40 13.67 2.61
C ALA A 40 3.46 14.41 1.27
N PHE A 41 3.09 13.75 0.16
CA PHE A 41 3.16 14.34 -1.18
C PHE A 41 1.92 15.14 -1.58
N GLY A 42 0.76 14.85 -0.98
CA GLY A 42 -0.47 15.63 -1.15
C GLY A 42 -0.37 17.06 -0.58
N SER A 43 0.69 17.37 0.17
CA SER A 43 1.05 18.74 0.57
C SER A 43 1.42 19.64 -0.62
N GLY A 44 1.77 19.05 -1.78
CA GLY A 44 2.10 19.80 -2.99
C GLY A 44 3.47 20.50 -2.94
N GLU A 45 4.28 20.25 -1.92
CA GLU A 45 5.58 20.89 -1.70
C GLU A 45 6.60 20.35 -2.72
N GLY A 46 7.27 21.24 -3.47
CA GLY A 46 8.29 20.88 -4.47
C GLY A 46 7.80 20.46 -5.86
N ILE A 47 6.48 20.45 -6.12
CA ILE A 47 5.90 19.93 -7.38
C ILE A 47 5.83 21.01 -8.49
N SER A 48 5.90 22.29 -8.15
CA SER A 48 5.84 23.41 -9.11
C SER A 48 6.91 24.47 -8.80
N SER A 49 7.33 25.23 -9.81
CA SER A 49 8.31 26.29 -9.62
C SER A 49 7.69 27.43 -8.79
N PRO A 50 8.41 28.04 -7.83
CA PRO A 50 7.91 29.21 -7.12
C PRO A 50 7.62 30.39 -8.07
N GLU A 51 8.22 30.41 -9.26
CA GLU A 51 8.02 31.43 -10.31
C GLU A 51 6.73 31.22 -11.12
N ASP A 52 6.12 30.03 -11.06
CA ASP A 52 4.89 29.75 -11.80
C ASP A 52 3.72 30.57 -11.27
N PRO A 53 2.78 31.05 -12.12
CA PRO A 53 1.57 31.72 -11.65
C PRO A 53 0.81 30.87 -10.62
N PRO A 54 0.18 31.47 -9.58
CA PRO A 54 -0.50 30.71 -8.53
C PRO A 54 -1.50 29.67 -9.03
N ALA A 55 -2.27 30.01 -10.08
CA ALA A 55 -3.23 29.10 -10.70
C ALA A 55 -2.55 27.93 -11.45
N CYS A 56 -1.35 28.13 -12.01
CA CYS A 56 -0.56 27.05 -12.61
C CYS A 56 -0.08 26.08 -11.52
N ARG A 57 0.49 26.60 -10.42
CA ARG A 57 0.93 25.76 -9.29
C ARG A 57 -0.21 24.90 -8.74
N GLN A 58 -1.39 25.49 -8.58
CA GLN A 58 -2.57 24.77 -8.11
C GLN A 58 -3.02 23.67 -9.10
N ALA A 59 -2.97 23.93 -10.41
CA ALA A 59 -3.33 22.94 -11.42
C ALA A 59 -2.37 21.74 -11.41
N ILE A 60 -1.05 21.99 -11.33
CA ILE A 60 -0.03 20.94 -11.22
C ILE A 60 -0.20 20.13 -9.94
N GLN A 61 -0.36 20.80 -8.79
CA GLN A 61 -0.56 20.13 -7.50
C GLN A 61 -1.80 19.24 -7.51
N THR A 62 -2.91 19.73 -8.07
CA THR A 62 -4.16 18.97 -8.16
C THR A 62 -4.01 17.73 -9.05
N ALA A 63 -3.41 17.88 -10.23
CA ALA A 63 -3.21 16.77 -11.15
C ALA A 63 -2.27 15.70 -10.58
N MET A 64 -1.18 16.14 -9.93
CA MET A 64 -0.24 15.23 -9.28
C MET A 64 -0.88 14.50 -8.09
N ALA A 65 -1.63 15.20 -7.23
CA ALA A 65 -2.36 14.57 -6.14
C ALA A 65 -3.35 13.51 -6.64
N GLY A 66 -4.05 13.77 -7.74
CA GLY A 66 -4.92 12.79 -8.41
C GLY A 66 -4.15 11.57 -8.91
N PHE A 67 -3.03 11.79 -9.61
CA PHE A 67 -2.18 10.71 -10.11
C PHE A 67 -1.64 9.81 -8.99
N LEU A 68 -1.09 10.40 -7.93
CA LEU A 68 -0.56 9.67 -6.78
C LEU A 68 -1.66 8.90 -6.04
N SER A 69 -2.83 9.52 -5.86
CA SER A 69 -4.00 8.86 -5.24
C SER A 69 -4.45 7.64 -6.03
N ALA A 70 -4.51 7.74 -7.36
CA ALA A 70 -4.84 6.62 -8.22
C ALA A 70 -3.77 5.52 -8.18
N GLY A 71 -2.49 5.91 -8.04
CA GLY A 71 -1.38 5.00 -7.82
C GLY A 71 -1.51 4.20 -6.53
N VAL A 72 -1.74 4.87 -5.41
CA VAL A 72 -1.97 4.23 -4.10
C VAL A 72 -3.25 3.39 -4.10
N LYS A 73 -4.29 3.79 -4.82
CA LYS A 73 -5.48 2.95 -5.00
C LYS A 73 -5.17 1.67 -5.78
N ARG A 74 -4.43 1.76 -6.90
CA ARG A 74 -3.99 0.58 -7.66
C ARG A 74 -3.13 -0.36 -6.81
N LEU A 75 -2.26 0.21 -5.97
CA LEU A 75 -1.50 -0.52 -4.96
C LEU A 75 -2.43 -1.28 -3.99
N ALA A 76 -3.40 -0.59 -3.40
CA ALA A 76 -4.38 -1.18 -2.49
C ALA A 76 -5.19 -2.30 -3.15
N ASP A 77 -5.73 -2.05 -4.35
CA ASP A 77 -6.53 -3.04 -5.08
C ASP A 77 -5.68 -4.27 -5.46
N GLY A 78 -4.42 -4.08 -5.88
CA GLY A 78 -3.52 -5.16 -6.25
C GLY A 78 -3.07 -6.01 -5.06
N ILE A 79 -2.78 -5.41 -3.90
CA ILE A 79 -2.44 -6.20 -2.72
C ILE A 79 -3.68 -6.92 -2.14
N GLN A 80 -4.87 -6.35 -2.30
CA GLN A 80 -6.13 -6.96 -1.87
C GLN A 80 -6.70 -8.00 -2.86
N ASP A 81 -6.06 -8.21 -4.01
CA ASP A 81 -6.46 -9.24 -4.97
C ASP A 81 -6.49 -10.63 -4.30
N PRO A 82 -7.62 -11.37 -4.39
CA PRO A 82 -7.76 -12.66 -3.70
C PRO A 82 -6.73 -13.71 -4.13
N ALA A 83 -6.33 -13.74 -5.41
CA ALA A 83 -5.35 -14.71 -5.88
C ALA A 83 -3.95 -14.36 -5.37
N GLY A 84 -3.58 -13.08 -5.36
CA GLY A 84 -2.36 -12.58 -4.75
C GLY A 84 -2.29 -12.82 -3.25
N GLN A 85 -3.40 -12.61 -2.53
CA GLN A 85 -3.53 -12.91 -1.10
C GLN A 85 -3.29 -14.40 -0.82
N ALA A 86 -4.00 -15.28 -1.52
CA ALA A 86 -3.85 -16.72 -1.36
C ALA A 86 -2.43 -17.21 -1.69
N ALA A 87 -1.81 -16.67 -2.74
CA ALA A 87 -0.44 -17.00 -3.11
C ALA A 87 0.56 -16.61 -2.00
N PHE A 88 0.39 -15.44 -1.40
CA PHE A 88 1.25 -15.00 -0.30
C PHE A 88 1.01 -15.78 0.99
N ASP A 89 -0.23 -16.16 1.29
CA ASP A 89 -0.56 -17.04 2.41
C ASP A 89 0.19 -18.38 2.30
N GLN A 90 0.28 -18.95 1.09
CA GLN A 90 1.07 -20.16 0.86
C GLN A 90 2.57 -19.94 1.12
N VAL A 91 3.13 -18.80 0.71
CA VAL A 91 4.54 -18.47 0.99
C VAL A 91 4.80 -18.37 2.49
N LEU A 92 3.87 -17.79 3.26
CA LEU A 92 3.97 -17.72 4.73
C LEU A 92 3.96 -19.10 5.37
N ILE A 93 3.06 -20.00 4.96
CA ILE A 93 2.99 -21.38 5.50
C ILE A 93 4.24 -22.19 5.15
N GLN A 94 4.84 -21.95 3.99
CA GLN A 94 6.09 -22.62 3.58
C GLN A 94 7.33 -22.07 4.30
N SER A 95 7.25 -20.87 4.87
CA SER A 95 8.39 -20.17 5.47
C SER A 95 8.36 -20.18 7.00
N TYR A 96 7.19 -20.31 7.60
CA TYR A 96 6.98 -20.22 9.04
C TYR A 96 6.12 -21.38 9.57
N THR A 97 6.42 -21.80 10.79
CA THR A 97 5.58 -22.73 11.54
C THR A 97 4.32 -22.03 12.06
N ALA A 98 3.29 -22.81 12.39
CA ALA A 98 2.08 -22.27 13.02
C ALA A 98 2.35 -21.57 14.36
N ALA A 99 3.40 -21.96 15.10
CA ALA A 99 3.79 -21.30 16.34
C ALA A 99 4.39 -19.91 16.08
N GLU A 100 5.23 -19.77 15.06
CA GLU A 100 5.80 -18.47 14.65
C GLU A 100 4.71 -17.53 14.12
N LEU A 101 3.79 -18.04 13.29
CA LEU A 101 2.66 -17.24 12.80
C LEU A 101 1.79 -16.73 13.96
N LYS A 102 1.48 -17.59 14.94
CA LYS A 102 0.79 -17.17 16.18
C LYS A 102 1.58 -16.12 16.96
N ALA A 103 2.90 -16.27 17.04
CA ALA A 103 3.75 -15.34 17.76
C ALA A 103 3.76 -13.94 17.12
N PHE A 104 3.77 -13.85 15.78
CA PHE A 104 3.61 -12.56 15.10
C PHE A 104 2.27 -11.91 15.41
N LEU A 105 1.18 -12.69 15.36
CA LEU A 105 -0.17 -12.19 15.66
C LEU A 105 -0.33 -11.75 17.12
N ALA A 106 0.28 -12.47 18.06
CA ALA A 106 0.23 -12.14 19.47
C ALA A 106 0.91 -10.80 19.78
N GLN A 107 1.90 -10.40 18.97
CA GLN A 107 2.63 -9.14 19.14
C GLN A 107 1.96 -7.95 18.45
N ARG A 108 0.85 -8.14 17.71
CA ARG A 108 0.28 -7.10 16.83
C ARG A 108 -0.13 -5.81 17.53
N ASP A 109 -0.53 -5.92 18.79
CA ASP A 109 -1.04 -4.79 19.58
C ASP A 109 0.06 -4.18 20.47
N ASP A 110 1.17 -4.89 20.66
CA ASP A 110 2.28 -4.50 21.55
C ASP A 110 3.51 -3.96 20.81
N VAL A 111 3.66 -4.32 19.53
CA VAL A 111 4.82 -3.97 18.70
C VAL A 111 4.38 -3.10 17.52
N ALA A 112 5.16 -2.07 17.22
CA ALA A 112 4.89 -1.19 16.10
C ALA A 112 4.84 -1.98 14.77
N LEU A 113 3.85 -1.69 13.94
CA LEU A 113 3.60 -2.41 12.69
C LEU A 113 4.82 -2.51 11.75
N PRO A 114 5.67 -1.47 11.56
CA PRO A 114 6.88 -1.60 10.75
C PRO A 114 7.89 -2.60 11.31
N GLN A 115 7.97 -2.75 12.64
CA GLN A 115 8.86 -3.71 13.29
C GLN A 115 8.35 -5.14 13.11
N LEU A 116 7.03 -5.35 13.23
CA LEU A 116 6.40 -6.65 12.94
C LEU A 116 6.56 -7.05 11.48
N MET A 117 6.37 -6.09 10.57
CA MET A 117 6.60 -6.29 9.13
C MET A 117 8.05 -6.72 8.88
N ALA A 118 9.04 -6.06 9.50
CA ALA A 118 10.44 -6.46 9.38
C ALA A 118 10.70 -7.89 9.88
N ALA A 119 10.05 -8.32 10.97
CA ALA A 119 10.15 -9.68 11.49
C ALA A 119 9.52 -10.72 10.53
N VAL A 120 8.35 -10.43 9.97
CA VAL A 120 7.67 -11.28 8.97
C VAL A 120 8.45 -11.37 7.66
N LEU A 121 9.18 -10.31 7.30
CA LEU A 121 10.01 -10.28 6.09
C LEU A 121 11.42 -10.81 6.29
N ALA A 122 11.78 -11.24 7.50
CA ALA A 122 13.10 -11.78 7.79
C ALA A 122 13.36 -13.11 7.03
N ALA A 123 12.30 -13.84 6.67
CA ALA A 123 12.41 -15.00 5.80
C ALA A 123 12.65 -14.57 4.33
N PRO A 124 13.75 -14.98 3.67
CA PRO A 124 14.08 -14.52 2.32
C PRO A 124 13.00 -14.77 1.26
N LYS A 125 12.28 -15.90 1.37
CA LYS A 125 11.17 -16.21 0.45
C LYS A 125 10.00 -15.24 0.61
N VAL A 126 9.69 -14.86 1.85
CA VAL A 126 8.60 -13.92 2.15
C VAL A 126 8.98 -12.51 1.69
N ARG A 127 10.24 -12.11 1.92
CA ARG A 127 10.81 -10.87 1.36
C ARG A 127 10.68 -10.82 -0.16
N ALA A 128 11.15 -11.85 -0.85
CA ALA A 128 11.10 -11.90 -2.31
C ALA A 128 9.67 -11.88 -2.86
N ALA A 129 8.74 -12.62 -2.24
CA ALA A 129 7.33 -12.60 -2.63
C ALA A 129 6.68 -11.22 -2.37
N HIS A 130 7.07 -10.56 -1.28
CA HIS A 130 6.61 -9.20 -0.97
C HIS A 130 7.14 -8.23 -2.02
N ASP A 131 8.43 -8.28 -2.31
CA ASP A 131 9.06 -7.38 -3.29
C ASP A 131 8.51 -7.60 -4.70
N ALA A 132 8.22 -8.85 -5.09
CA ALA A 132 7.53 -9.15 -6.35
C ALA A 132 6.09 -8.60 -6.39
N ARG A 133 5.34 -8.66 -5.27
CA ARG A 133 4.06 -7.94 -5.17
C ARG A 133 4.31 -6.45 -5.32
N MET A 134 5.38 -5.94 -4.70
CA MET A 134 5.74 -4.53 -4.77
C MET A 134 6.18 -4.02 -6.14
N GLU A 135 6.81 -4.86 -6.96
CA GLU A 135 7.29 -4.50 -8.30
C GLU A 135 6.16 -4.27 -9.30
N VAL A 136 5.01 -4.93 -9.13
CA VAL A 136 3.79 -4.60 -9.88
C VAL A 136 3.37 -3.14 -9.63
N PHE A 137 3.86 -2.52 -8.55
CA PHE A 137 3.53 -1.17 -8.11
C PHE A 137 4.53 -0.09 -8.56
N THR A 138 5.38 -0.33 -9.55
CA THR A 138 6.10 0.81 -10.17
C THR A 138 5.06 1.77 -10.74
N LEU A 139 5.00 2.98 -10.16
CA LEU A 139 4.27 4.13 -10.72
C LEU A 139 4.94 4.48 -12.06
N GLY A 140 4.59 3.75 -13.11
CA GLY A 140 4.90 4.18 -14.48
C GLY A 140 4.19 5.51 -14.77
N ASP A 141 4.57 6.15 -15.88
CA ASP A 141 3.86 7.34 -16.34
C ASP A 141 2.35 7.07 -16.44
N PRO A 142 1.49 8.04 -16.08
CA PRO A 142 0.06 7.86 -16.26
C PRO A 142 -0.23 7.60 -17.74
N ASP A 143 -1.03 6.56 -18.01
CA ASP A 143 -1.58 6.33 -19.34
C ASP A 143 -2.23 7.64 -19.82
N PRO A 144 -1.81 8.23 -20.95
CA PRO A 144 -2.39 9.47 -21.46
C PRO A 144 -3.92 9.42 -21.65
N ALA A 145 -4.48 8.23 -21.86
CA ALA A 145 -5.92 8.01 -22.01
C ALA A 145 -6.66 7.84 -20.65
N SER A 146 -5.93 7.66 -19.55
CA SER A 146 -6.53 7.59 -18.20
C SER A 146 -7.03 8.95 -17.72
N PRO A 147 -8.00 9.00 -16.79
CA PRO A 147 -8.43 10.25 -16.14
C PRO A 147 -7.26 11.06 -15.56
N GLU A 148 -6.29 10.38 -14.96
CA GLU A 148 -5.10 10.99 -14.36
C GLU A 148 -4.15 11.55 -15.42
N GLY A 149 -3.92 10.80 -16.51
CA GLY A 149 -3.10 11.25 -17.64
C GLY A 149 -3.70 12.47 -18.34
N MET A 150 -5.01 12.45 -18.58
CA MET A 150 -5.74 13.62 -19.09
C MET A 150 -5.68 14.81 -18.11
N GLY A 151 -5.77 14.55 -16.80
CA GLY A 151 -5.64 15.58 -15.76
C GLY A 151 -4.26 16.26 -15.79
N MET A 152 -3.20 15.47 -15.88
CA MET A 152 -1.82 15.95 -16.02
C MET A 152 -1.62 16.76 -17.30
N GLN A 153 -2.16 16.29 -18.43
CA GLN A 153 -2.10 17.00 -19.70
C GLN A 153 -2.81 18.36 -19.62
N ARG A 154 -4.02 18.42 -19.04
CA ARG A 154 -4.76 19.68 -18.84
C ARG A 154 -4.04 20.65 -17.91
N ALA A 155 -3.40 20.16 -16.85
CA ALA A 155 -2.62 20.99 -15.95
C ALA A 155 -1.43 21.62 -16.67
N LYS A 156 -0.72 20.84 -17.50
CA LYS A 156 0.36 21.33 -18.36
C LYS A 156 -0.11 22.42 -19.32
N GLU A 157 -1.17 22.18 -20.07
CA GLU A 157 -1.75 23.16 -21.01
C GLU A 157 -2.19 24.45 -20.32
N THR A 158 -2.80 24.33 -19.13
CA THR A 158 -3.20 25.47 -18.31
C THR A 158 -1.98 26.29 -17.88
N CYS A 159 -0.92 25.63 -17.44
CA CYS A 159 0.33 26.27 -17.05
C CYS A 159 1.04 26.96 -18.21
N ASP A 160 1.14 26.30 -19.37
CA ASP A 160 1.79 26.86 -20.55
C ASP A 160 1.08 28.15 -21.01
N ARG A 161 -0.26 28.14 -20.99
CA ARG A 161 -1.07 29.34 -21.26
C ARG A 161 -0.81 30.46 -20.24
N LEU A 162 -0.86 30.15 -18.95
CA LEU A 162 -0.67 31.15 -17.88
C LEU A 162 0.74 31.74 -17.87
N ARG A 163 1.77 30.96 -18.19
CA ARG A 163 3.15 31.46 -18.34
C ARG A 163 3.28 32.38 -19.54
N ALA A 164 2.64 32.05 -20.67
CA ALA A 164 2.63 32.88 -21.86
C ALA A 164 1.87 34.21 -21.66
N GLU A 165 0.82 34.23 -20.83
CA GLU A 165 0.08 35.44 -20.46
C GLU A 165 0.82 36.34 -19.46
N ALA A 166 1.80 35.79 -18.71
CA ALA A 166 2.57 36.49 -17.70
C ALA A 166 3.91 37.07 -18.20
N GLY A 167 4.35 36.69 -19.41
CA GLY A 167 5.54 37.22 -20.09
C GLY A 167 5.20 38.32 -21.09
#